data_AF-A0AAV2R3E0-F1
#
_entry.id   AF-A0AAV2R3E0-F1
#
_cell.length_a   1.000
_cell.length_b   1.000
_cell.length_c   1.000
_cell.angle_alpha   90.00
_cell.angle_beta   90.00
_cell.angle_gamma   90.00
#
_symmetry.space_group_name_H-M   'P 1'
#
loop_
_entity.id
_entity.type
_entity.pdbx_description
1 polymer ?
#
loop_
_entity_poly.entity_id
_entity_poly.type
_entity_poly.pdbx_seq_one_letter_code
_entity_poly.pdbx_strand_id
1 'polypeptide(L)'
;LGESLILRSPPASPSAVPQSITEALAMNTSVTAKLCVALAVIVILMVSEGDAVPVCSGVEIAPAQVSNCKYGIDTDVCGRTVCAKGPGRSCGGRRSINGSCGEGLYCACNRCTGCSPTTFECFYGQFC
;
A
#
# COMPACT_ATOMS: atom_id res chain seq x y z
N LEU A 1 -56.08 21.29 -74.89
CA LEU A 1 -55.57 22.52 -74.25
C LEU A 1 -55.82 22.33 -72.75
N GLY A 2 -54.82 22.09 -71.90
CA GLY A 2 -53.80 23.07 -71.44
C GLY A 2 -54.44 23.91 -70.32
N GLU A 3 -53.88 24.18 -69.14
CA GLU A 3 -52.55 24.06 -68.53
C GLU A 3 -52.69 24.11 -66.99
N SER A 4 -51.61 23.74 -66.29
CA SER A 4 -51.37 23.72 -64.84
C SER A 4 -51.44 25.08 -64.13
N LEU A 5 -51.69 25.09 -62.80
CA LEU A 5 -50.85 25.82 -61.82
C LEU A 5 -51.16 25.47 -60.34
N ILE A 6 -50.07 25.44 -59.58
CA ILE A 6 -49.81 24.97 -58.20
C ILE A 6 -50.19 26.03 -57.15
N LEU A 7 -50.60 25.66 -55.91
CA LEU A 7 -50.19 26.38 -54.68
C LEU A 7 -50.45 25.61 -53.34
N ARG A 8 -49.34 25.33 -52.59
CA ARG A 8 -49.04 25.26 -51.11
C ARG A 8 -50.18 25.17 -50.08
N SER A 9 -50.11 24.55 -48.89
CA SER A 9 -49.14 23.83 -48.03
C SER A 9 -49.87 23.42 -46.71
N PRO A 10 -49.34 22.53 -45.83
CA PRO A 10 -48.77 23.03 -44.56
C PRO A 10 -47.50 22.28 -44.10
N PRO A 11 -46.75 22.81 -43.11
CA PRO A 11 -45.45 22.28 -42.71
C PRO A 11 -45.53 20.96 -41.96
N ALA A 12 -44.48 20.15 -42.09
CA ALA A 12 -44.26 18.95 -41.30
C ALA A 12 -44.13 19.31 -39.81
N SER A 13 -45.00 18.76 -38.98
CA SER A 13 -44.86 18.71 -37.53
C SER A 13 -43.70 17.78 -37.13
N PRO A 14 -42.97 18.07 -36.03
CA PRO A 14 -41.87 17.25 -35.55
C PRO A 14 -42.43 15.96 -34.94
N SER A 15 -42.11 14.81 -35.53
CA SER A 15 -42.44 13.51 -34.95
C SER A 15 -41.75 13.36 -33.60
N ALA A 16 -42.57 13.26 -32.56
CA ALA A 16 -42.17 12.89 -31.21
C ALA A 16 -41.38 11.57 -31.23
N VAL A 17 -40.17 11.60 -30.69
CA VAL A 17 -39.38 10.39 -30.42
C VAL A 17 -40.08 9.61 -29.29
N PRO A 18 -40.33 8.29 -29.44
CA PRO A 18 -41.01 7.49 -28.42
C PRO A 18 -40.16 7.36 -27.14
N GLN A 19 -40.79 7.57 -25.99
CA GLN A 19 -40.20 7.62 -24.63
C GLN A 19 -39.60 6.29 -24.14
N SER A 20 -39.76 5.19 -24.88
CA SER A 20 -39.43 3.84 -24.43
C SER A 20 -37.96 3.42 -24.63
N ILE A 21 -37.21 4.06 -25.53
CA ILE A 21 -35.81 3.69 -25.82
C ILE A 21 -34.85 4.39 -24.84
N THR A 22 -35.25 5.53 -24.28
CA THR A 22 -34.48 6.29 -23.29
C THR A 22 -34.38 5.60 -21.93
N GLU A 23 -35.36 4.79 -21.54
CA GLU A 23 -35.40 4.17 -20.20
C GLU A 23 -34.56 2.88 -20.11
N ALA A 24 -34.46 2.11 -21.19
CA ALA A 24 -33.66 0.86 -21.20
C ALA A 24 -32.14 1.12 -21.17
N LEU A 25 -31.68 2.21 -21.77
CA LEU A 25 -30.28 2.66 -21.69
C LEU A 25 -29.98 3.34 -20.34
N ALA A 26 -31.00 3.90 -19.66
CA ALA A 26 -30.89 4.47 -18.31
C ALA A 26 -30.82 3.38 -17.21
N MET A 27 -31.47 2.23 -17.42
CA MET A 27 -31.48 1.13 -16.44
C MET A 27 -30.11 0.45 -16.32
N ASN A 28 -29.41 0.34 -17.46
CA ASN A 28 -28.11 -0.34 -17.56
C ASN A 28 -26.94 0.59 -17.23
N THR A 29 -27.10 1.91 -17.39
CA THR A 29 -26.11 2.91 -16.96
C THR A 29 -26.14 3.10 -15.45
N SER A 30 -27.31 3.05 -14.80
CA SER A 30 -27.43 3.14 -13.34
C SER A 30 -26.80 1.96 -12.60
N VAL A 31 -27.06 0.72 -13.08
CA VAL A 31 -26.48 -0.50 -12.48
C VAL A 31 -24.98 -0.58 -12.71
N THR A 32 -24.50 -0.26 -13.92
CA THR A 32 -23.07 -0.24 -14.24
C THR A 32 -22.35 0.84 -13.43
N ALA A 33 -22.93 2.04 -13.28
CA ALA A 33 -22.35 3.11 -12.47
C ALA A 33 -22.23 2.71 -10.99
N LYS A 34 -23.27 2.09 -10.40
CA LYS A 34 -23.23 1.60 -9.02
C LYS A 34 -22.19 0.50 -8.82
N LEU A 35 -22.07 -0.42 -9.76
CA LEU A 35 -21.06 -1.48 -9.73
C LEU A 35 -19.64 -0.89 -9.81
N CYS A 36 -19.41 0.07 -10.71
CA CYS A 36 -18.13 0.76 -10.82
C CYS A 36 -17.79 1.54 -9.53
N VAL A 37 -18.75 2.24 -8.93
CA VAL A 37 -18.55 2.95 -7.65
C VAL A 37 -18.25 1.96 -6.52
N ALA A 38 -18.98 0.86 -6.42
CA ALA A 38 -18.72 -0.17 -5.40
C ALA A 38 -17.33 -0.79 -5.56
N LEU A 39 -16.92 -1.13 -6.79
CA LEU A 39 -15.58 -1.65 -7.07
C LEU A 39 -14.49 -0.62 -6.75
N ALA A 40 -14.68 0.65 -7.11
CA ALA A 40 -13.75 1.72 -6.78
C ALA A 40 -13.61 1.89 -5.26
N VAL A 41 -14.71 1.86 -4.50
CA VAL A 41 -14.69 1.93 -3.03
C VAL A 41 -13.95 0.73 -2.44
N ILE A 42 -14.20 -0.49 -2.93
CA ILE A 42 -13.47 -1.68 -2.48
C ILE A 42 -11.97 -1.53 -2.75
N VAL A 43 -11.57 -1.11 -3.95
CA VAL A 43 -10.16 -0.86 -4.29
C VAL A 43 -9.54 0.19 -3.36
N ILE A 44 -10.24 1.29 -3.07
CA ILE A 44 -9.77 2.34 -2.14
C ILE A 44 -9.59 1.77 -0.72
N LEU A 45 -10.51 0.93 -0.25
CA LEU A 45 -10.41 0.29 1.07
C LEU A 45 -9.21 -0.68 1.14
N MET A 46 -8.94 -1.43 0.07
CA MET A 46 -7.76 -2.33 0.01
C MET A 46 -6.44 -1.55 -0.08
N VAL A 47 -6.45 -0.35 -0.66
CA VAL A 47 -5.28 0.56 -0.71
C VAL A 47 -5.08 1.31 0.62
N SER A 48 -6.07 1.28 1.53
CA SER A 48 -6.02 2.00 2.81
C SER A 48 -5.10 1.39 3.87
N GLU A 49 -4.37 0.31 3.55
CA GLU A 49 -3.13 -0.04 4.24
C GLU A 49 -2.04 0.96 3.86
N GLY A 50 -2.27 2.23 4.23
CA GLY A 50 -1.26 3.26 4.23
C GLY A 50 -0.24 2.86 5.26
N ASP A 51 0.86 2.28 4.79
CA ASP A 51 2.02 2.04 5.61
C ASP A 51 2.55 3.40 6.09
N ALA A 52 2.07 3.87 7.25
CA ALA A 52 2.56 5.10 7.88
C ALA A 52 4.03 4.94 8.27
N VAL A 53 4.95 5.22 7.34
CA VAL A 53 6.41 5.12 7.52
C VAL A 53 6.78 5.87 8.81
N PRO A 54 7.53 5.25 9.74
CA PRO A 54 7.93 5.93 10.95
C PRO A 54 8.74 7.18 10.59
N VAL A 55 8.55 8.26 11.35
CA VAL A 55 9.40 9.45 11.20
C VAL A 55 10.84 9.03 11.51
N CYS A 56 11.70 9.09 10.49
CA CYS A 56 13.09 8.73 10.59
C CYS A 56 13.87 9.82 11.34
N SER A 57 13.88 9.74 12.67
CA SER A 57 14.74 10.54 13.54
C SER A 57 15.82 9.62 14.11
N GLY A 58 17.09 9.91 13.83
CA GLY A 58 18.20 9.08 14.30
C GLY A 58 19.47 9.29 13.48
N VAL A 59 20.59 8.82 14.04
CA VAL A 59 21.93 9.04 13.51
C VAL A 59 22.36 7.81 12.72
N GLU A 60 22.69 8.00 11.45
CA GLU A 60 23.42 6.99 10.68
C GLU A 60 24.85 6.89 11.23
N ILE A 61 25.35 5.67 11.34
CA ILE A 61 26.71 5.45 11.83
C ILE A 61 27.69 5.87 10.74
N ALA A 62 28.66 6.71 11.09
CA ALA A 62 29.69 7.12 10.15
C ALA A 62 30.49 5.90 9.67
N PRO A 63 31.00 5.87 8.42
CA PRO A 63 31.76 4.74 7.90
C PRO A 63 32.97 4.35 8.77
N ALA A 64 33.59 5.32 9.46
CA ALA A 64 34.68 5.06 10.41
C ALA A 64 34.26 4.30 11.68
N GLN A 65 32.96 4.27 12.01
CA GLN A 65 32.41 3.62 13.19
C GLN A 65 31.80 2.24 12.89
N VAL A 66 31.72 1.84 11.62
CA VAL A 66 31.22 0.51 11.20
C VAL A 66 32.02 -0.62 11.85
N SER A 67 33.34 -0.45 11.98
CA SER A 67 34.23 -1.41 12.64
C SER A 67 33.98 -1.57 14.15
N ASN A 68 33.27 -0.63 14.79
CA ASN A 68 32.94 -0.68 16.21
C ASN A 68 31.65 -1.46 16.51
N CYS A 69 30.93 -1.93 15.48
CA CYS A 69 29.72 -2.70 15.68
C CYS A 69 30.03 -4.16 16.05
N LYS A 70 30.04 -4.43 17.36
CA LYS A 70 30.37 -5.75 17.95
C LYS A 70 29.63 -6.94 17.33
N TYR A 71 28.38 -6.75 16.93
CA TYR A 71 27.52 -7.81 16.36
C TYR A 71 27.25 -7.61 14.85
N GLY A 72 28.07 -6.80 14.18
CA GLY A 72 27.90 -6.47 12.76
C GLY A 72 26.99 -5.27 12.52
N ILE A 73 26.77 -4.98 11.24
CA ILE A 73 25.94 -3.88 10.77
C ILE A 73 24.58 -4.39 10.28
N ASP A 74 23.59 -3.52 10.36
CA ASP A 74 22.23 -3.74 9.88
C ASP A 74 21.71 -2.47 9.20
N THR A 75 20.67 -2.62 8.39
CA THR A 75 19.99 -1.51 7.72
C THR A 75 18.63 -1.31 8.37
N ASP A 76 18.46 -0.17 9.03
CA ASP A 76 17.18 0.21 9.65
C ASP A 76 16.09 0.45 8.59
N VAL A 77 14.83 0.51 8.99
CA VAL A 77 13.69 0.74 8.09
C VAL A 77 13.69 2.08 7.37
N CYS A 78 14.55 2.99 7.83
CA CYS A 78 14.85 4.26 7.20
C CYS A 78 15.98 4.19 6.15
N GLY A 79 16.53 3.00 5.88
CA GLY A 79 17.64 2.79 4.94
C GLY A 79 19.01 3.23 5.46
N ARG A 80 19.15 3.47 6.77
CA ARG A 80 20.40 3.92 7.38
C ARG A 80 21.24 2.74 7.88
N THR A 81 22.55 2.87 7.78
CA THR A 81 23.48 1.91 8.38
C THR A 81 23.53 2.08 9.89
N VAL A 82 23.18 1.04 10.64
CA VAL A 82 23.18 0.99 12.11
C VAL A 82 23.91 -0.27 12.63
N CYS A 83 24.26 -0.31 13.91
CA CYS A 83 24.82 -1.52 14.51
C CYS A 83 23.71 -2.51 14.81
N ALA A 84 23.93 -3.77 14.44
CA ALA A 84 23.01 -4.85 14.75
C ALA A 84 22.94 -5.13 16.26
N LYS A 85 21.80 -5.63 16.71
CA LYS A 85 21.55 -5.90 18.14
C LYS A 85 22.19 -7.21 18.59
N GLY A 86 22.79 -7.18 19.77
CA GLY A 86 23.39 -8.37 20.40
C GLY A 86 22.38 -9.27 21.13
N PRO A 87 22.84 -10.41 21.67
CA PRO A 87 21.99 -11.38 22.38
C PRO A 87 21.22 -10.73 23.55
N GLY A 88 19.94 -11.07 23.71
CA GLY A 88 19.06 -10.57 24.78
C GLY A 88 18.59 -9.11 24.64
N ARG A 89 19.10 -8.36 23.64
CA ARG A 89 18.63 -7.01 23.34
C ARG A 89 17.27 -7.03 22.67
N SER A 90 16.51 -5.95 22.87
CA SER A 90 15.21 -5.77 22.23
C SER A 90 15.34 -5.69 20.70
N CYS A 91 14.43 -6.34 19.98
CA CYS A 91 14.38 -6.37 18.52
C CYS A 91 12.94 -6.43 17.99
N GLY A 92 12.76 -6.27 16.69
CA GLY A 92 11.47 -6.42 16.01
C GLY A 92 10.54 -5.22 16.20
N GLY A 93 9.28 -5.48 16.56
CA GLY A 93 8.22 -4.47 16.55
C GLY A 93 7.66 -4.20 15.13
N ARG A 94 6.66 -3.32 15.04
CA ARG A 94 6.02 -2.98 13.75
C ARG A 94 7.06 -2.33 12.84
N ARG A 95 7.26 -2.91 11.65
CA ARG A 95 8.35 -2.55 10.72
C ARG A 95 9.71 -2.47 11.42
N SER A 96 10.10 -3.48 12.20
CA SER A 96 11.45 -3.59 12.77
C SER A 96 11.99 -2.34 13.47
N ILE A 97 11.10 -1.51 14.06
CA ILE A 97 11.49 -0.23 14.69
C ILE A 97 12.46 -0.40 15.87
N ASN A 98 12.47 -1.58 16.49
CA ASN A 98 13.42 -1.89 17.56
C ASN A 98 14.77 -2.40 17.02
N GLY A 99 14.94 -2.46 15.70
CA GLY A 99 16.12 -2.96 14.99
C GLY A 99 16.14 -4.48 14.84
N SER A 100 17.12 -4.95 14.07
CA SER A 100 17.36 -6.38 13.83
C SER A 100 18.54 -6.91 14.64
N CYS A 101 18.57 -8.22 14.81
CA CYS A 101 19.65 -8.92 15.50
C CYS A 101 20.86 -9.11 14.58
N GLY A 102 22.05 -9.18 15.19
CA GLY A 102 23.28 -9.50 14.48
C GLY A 102 23.33 -10.93 13.95
N GLU A 103 24.39 -11.25 13.22
CA GLU A 103 24.59 -12.58 12.63
C GLU A 103 24.50 -13.71 13.68
N GLY A 104 23.88 -14.84 13.31
CA GLY A 104 23.67 -16.00 14.19
C GLY A 104 22.58 -15.82 15.26
N LEU A 105 21.93 -14.66 15.31
CA LEU A 105 20.82 -14.36 16.22
C LEU A 105 19.52 -14.14 15.42
N TYR A 106 18.38 -14.48 16.02
CA TYR A 106 17.06 -14.24 15.47
C TYR A 106 16.17 -13.54 16.51
N CYS A 107 15.17 -12.79 16.06
CA CYS A 107 14.26 -12.09 16.96
C CYS A 107 13.12 -13.03 17.40
N ALA A 108 13.10 -13.40 18.67
CA ALA A 108 12.01 -14.13 19.31
C ALA A 108 11.58 -13.38 20.56
N CYS A 109 10.28 -13.28 20.85
CA CYS A 109 9.82 -12.58 22.06
C CYS A 109 10.26 -11.11 22.17
N ASN A 110 10.42 -10.42 21.03
CA ASN A 110 11.04 -9.09 20.96
C ASN A 110 12.47 -9.04 21.52
N ARG A 111 13.19 -10.17 21.56
CA ARG A 111 14.59 -10.26 21.97
C ARG A 111 15.45 -11.10 21.04
N CYS A 112 16.70 -10.72 20.90
CA CYS A 112 17.66 -11.47 20.10
C CYS A 112 18.05 -12.77 20.79
N THR A 113 17.74 -13.88 20.14
CA THR A 113 17.89 -15.26 20.62
C THR A 113 18.83 -16.02 19.69
N GLY A 114 19.67 -16.92 20.21
CA GLY A 114 20.72 -17.62 19.47
C GLY A 114 22.12 -17.31 20.01
N CYS A 115 23.14 -17.53 19.17
CA CYS A 115 24.54 -17.23 19.51
C CYS A 115 25.19 -16.38 18.42
N SER A 116 25.90 -15.34 18.82
CA SER A 116 26.72 -14.55 17.92
C SER A 116 27.98 -15.35 17.52
N PRO A 117 28.31 -15.49 16.22
CA PRO A 117 29.52 -16.17 15.76
C PRO A 117 30.79 -15.33 15.97
N THR A 118 30.65 -14.01 16.13
CA THR A 118 31.77 -13.09 16.33
C THR A 118 32.20 -12.98 17.79
N THR A 119 31.24 -13.04 18.72
CA THR A 119 31.50 -12.82 20.15
C THR A 119 31.33 -14.07 21.00
N PHE A 120 30.71 -15.12 20.45
CA PHE A 120 30.33 -16.36 21.13
C PHE A 120 29.37 -16.15 22.31
N GLU A 121 28.75 -14.97 22.41
CA GLU A 121 27.71 -14.68 23.39
C GLU A 121 26.37 -15.23 22.92
N CYS A 122 25.64 -15.85 23.84
CA CYS A 122 24.38 -16.52 23.55
C CYS A 122 23.26 -16.07 24.48
N PHE A 123 22.04 -16.08 23.97
CA PHE A 123 20.82 -15.84 24.74
C PHE A 123 19.72 -16.77 24.24
N TYR A 124 19.13 -17.55 25.14
CA TYR A 124 18.13 -18.58 24.81
C TYR A 124 16.82 -18.42 25.59
N GLY A 125 16.71 -17.38 26.42
CA GLY A 125 15.58 -17.23 27.33
C GLY A 125 14.52 -16.28 26.79
N GLN A 126 13.40 -16.82 26.32
CA GLN A 126 12.03 -16.33 26.55
C GLN A 126 11.09 -17.21 25.71
N PHE A 127 10.19 -17.92 26.38
CA PHE A 127 9.03 -18.53 25.72
C PHE A 127 7.89 -17.51 25.84
N CYS A 128 7.44 -17.06 24.68
CA CYS A 128 6.19 -16.34 24.46
C CYS A 128 5.37 -17.21 23.53
#